data_AF-Q64BK8-F1
#
_entry.id   AF-Q64BK8-F1
#
_cell.length_a   1.000
_cell.length_b   1.000
_cell.length_c   1.000
_cell.angle_alpha   90.00
_cell.angle_beta   90.00
_cell.angle_gamma   90.00
#
_symmetry.space_group_name_H-M   'P 1'
#
loop_
_entity.id
_entity.type
_entity.pdbx_description
1 polymer ?
#
loop_
_entity_poly.entity_id
_entity_poly.type
_entity_poly.pdbx_seq_one_letter_code
_entity_poly.pdbx_strand_id
1 'polypeptide(L)'
;MWGLLNGLGTGTTELHVFRPLLNESVNPDYVLLYLRSPQFLTEGIKRMAGTAGQKRVPRDYFAGSPFPFPSFQEQHRIVTKVDQLMALCDELEAKIEQSQTDGEILMEAVVHQLVAA
;
A
#
# COMPACT_ATOMS: atom_id res chain seq x y z
N MET A 1 12.65 -20.20 -23.04
CA MET A 1 11.53 -19.71 -22.21
C MET A 1 10.25 -20.15 -22.92
N TRP A 2 9.69 -21.29 -22.55
CA TRP A 2 8.53 -21.89 -23.24
C TRP A 2 7.24 -21.37 -22.61
N GLY A 3 6.24 -21.02 -23.43
CA GLY A 3 4.91 -20.58 -22.96
C GLY A 3 4.63 -19.06 -22.97
N LEU A 4 5.43 -18.25 -23.68
CA LEU A 4 5.15 -16.82 -23.86
C LEU A 4 4.31 -16.56 -25.11
N LEU A 5 3.18 -15.87 -24.97
CA LEU A 5 2.22 -15.61 -26.06
C LEU A 5 2.85 -14.86 -27.25
N ASN A 6 3.87 -14.03 -27.01
CA ASN A 6 4.52 -13.17 -28.00
C ASN A 6 6.04 -13.39 -28.12
N GLY A 7 6.58 -14.44 -27.48
CA GLY A 7 8.02 -14.76 -27.52
C GLY A 7 8.97 -13.77 -26.84
N LEU A 8 8.44 -12.71 -26.19
CA LEU A 8 9.24 -11.71 -25.48
C LEU A 8 9.20 -12.00 -23.97
N GLY A 9 10.38 -12.18 -23.36
CA GLY A 9 10.53 -12.40 -21.93
C GLY A 9 11.46 -11.36 -21.33
N THR A 10 11.00 -10.66 -20.30
CA THR A 10 11.85 -9.86 -19.42
C THR A 10 11.98 -10.57 -18.08
N GLY A 11 13.20 -10.67 -17.57
CA GLY A 11 13.51 -11.28 -16.29
C GLY A 11 13.95 -10.20 -15.31
N THR A 12 13.35 -10.19 -14.13
CA THR A 12 13.79 -9.34 -13.04
C THR A 12 13.97 -10.18 -11.78
N THR A 13 15.08 -9.98 -11.09
CA THR A 13 15.32 -10.55 -9.75
C THR A 13 14.76 -9.64 -8.66
N GLU A 14 14.07 -8.56 -9.04
CA GLU A 14 13.62 -7.50 -8.15
C GLU A 14 12.27 -7.76 -7.48
N LEU A 15 11.55 -8.80 -7.93
CA LEU A 15 10.17 -9.05 -7.53
C LEU A 15 10.03 -10.40 -6.84
N HIS A 16 9.32 -10.40 -5.71
CA HIS A 16 8.74 -11.61 -5.14
C HIS A 16 7.33 -11.77 -5.71
N VAL A 17 7.10 -12.86 -6.44
CA VAL A 17 5.77 -13.18 -6.98
C VAL A 17 5.05 -14.09 -6.00
N PHE A 18 4.03 -13.56 -5.35
CA PHE A 18 3.07 -14.36 -4.59
C PHE A 18 1.94 -14.79 -5.52
N ARG A 19 1.74 -16.11 -5.65
CA ARG A 19 0.62 -16.69 -6.39
C ARG A 19 -0.15 -17.62 -5.45
N PRO A 20 -1.38 -17.27 -5.05
CA PRO A 20 -2.20 -18.19 -4.27
C PRO A 20 -2.48 -19.42 -5.13
N LEU A 21 -2.19 -20.61 -4.58
CA LEU A 21 -2.52 -21.89 -5.23
C LEU A 21 -3.93 -22.37 -4.83
N LEU A 22 -4.49 -21.79 -3.77
CA LEU A 22 -5.79 -22.13 -3.19
C LEU A 22 -6.71 -20.92 -3.31
N ASN A 23 -7.33 -20.75 -4.49
CA ASN A 23 -8.12 -19.56 -4.82
C ASN A 23 -9.33 -19.33 -3.89
N GLU A 24 -9.82 -20.38 -3.21
CA GLU A 24 -11.00 -20.30 -2.35
C GLU A 24 -10.67 -20.17 -0.85
N SER A 25 -9.38 -20.14 -0.49
CA SER A 25 -8.95 -20.08 0.93
C SER A 25 -8.16 -18.82 1.27
N VAL A 26 -7.66 -18.11 0.26
CA VAL A 26 -6.78 -16.95 0.44
C VAL A 26 -7.29 -15.78 -0.38
N ASN A 27 -7.68 -14.72 0.31
CA ASN A 27 -7.99 -13.45 -0.32
C ASN A 27 -6.65 -12.73 -0.67
N PRO A 28 -6.39 -12.41 -1.95
CA PRO A 28 -5.13 -11.78 -2.36
C PRO A 28 -4.94 -10.37 -1.78
N ASP A 29 -6.02 -9.61 -1.57
CA ASP A 29 -5.97 -8.28 -0.98
C ASP A 29 -5.60 -8.35 0.51
N TYR A 30 -6.07 -9.40 1.22
CA TYR A 30 -5.64 -9.65 2.60
C TYR A 30 -4.13 -9.95 2.68
N VAL A 31 -3.60 -10.72 1.73
CA VAL A 31 -2.15 -10.96 1.63
C VAL A 31 -1.41 -9.64 1.40
N LEU A 32 -1.92 -8.79 0.50
CA LEU A 32 -1.33 -7.47 0.24
C LEU A 32 -1.33 -6.59 1.49
N LEU A 33 -2.42 -6.57 2.26
CA LEU A 33 -2.51 -5.84 3.52
C LEU A 33 -1.45 -6.32 4.53
N TYR A 34 -1.27 -7.64 4.67
CA TYR A 34 -0.22 -8.19 5.53
C TYR A 34 1.18 -7.78 5.04
N LEU A 35 1.47 -7.89 3.75
CA LEU A 35 2.78 -7.51 3.19
C LEU A 35 3.07 -6.00 3.32
N ARG A 36 2.02 -5.17 3.44
CA ARG A 36 2.12 -3.73 3.73
C ARG A 36 2.07 -3.40 5.22
N SER A 37 1.91 -4.40 6.09
CA SER A 37 1.85 -4.17 7.54
C SER A 37 3.18 -3.64 8.07
N PRO A 38 3.17 -2.74 9.07
CA PRO A 38 4.39 -2.23 9.69
C PRO A 38 5.30 -3.34 10.21
N GLN A 39 4.73 -4.44 10.70
CA GLN A 39 5.45 -5.59 11.23
C GLN A 39 6.27 -6.26 10.12
N PHE A 40 5.64 -6.58 8.99
CA PHE A 40 6.32 -7.21 7.86
C PHE A 40 7.37 -6.28 7.24
N LEU A 41 7.03 -5.01 7.06
CA LEU A 41 7.92 -4.03 6.43
C LEU A 41 9.13 -3.71 7.30
N THR A 42 8.94 -3.47 8.59
CA THR A 42 10.04 -3.10 9.51
C THR A 42 11.05 -4.23 9.64
N GLU A 43 10.58 -5.46 9.80
CA GLU A 43 11.44 -6.64 9.86
C GLU A 43 12.09 -6.97 8.50
N GLY A 44 11.39 -6.70 7.40
CA GLY A 44 11.91 -6.82 6.04
C GLY A 44 13.06 -5.84 5.78
N ILE A 45 12.86 -4.56 6.12
CA ILE A 45 13.87 -3.49 5.97
C ILE A 45 15.17 -3.85 6.69
N LYS A 46 15.08 -4.34 7.92
CA LYS A 46 16.26 -4.77 8.71
C LYS A 46 17.05 -5.90 8.06
N ARG A 47 16.39 -6.74 7.28
CA ARG A 47 16.97 -7.91 6.62
C ARG A 47 17.38 -7.63 5.18
N MET A 48 17.11 -6.43 4.65
CA MET A 48 17.44 -6.13 3.26
C MET A 48 18.95 -6.24 3.01
N ALA A 49 19.31 -6.98 1.98
CA ALA A 49 20.69 -7.23 1.57
C ALA A 49 20.93 -6.70 0.14
N GLY A 50 22.18 -6.33 -0.16
CA GLY A 50 22.58 -5.80 -1.46
C GLY A 50 23.56 -4.63 -1.31
N THR A 51 24.30 -4.34 -2.39
CA THR A 51 25.30 -3.27 -2.47
C THR A 51 24.88 -2.21 -3.49
N ALA A 52 25.61 -1.08 -3.54
CA ALA A 52 25.40 -0.02 -4.54
C ALA A 52 23.94 0.49 -4.67
N GLY A 53 23.22 0.60 -3.54
CA GLY A 53 21.83 1.07 -3.49
C GLY A 53 20.78 0.04 -3.87
N GLN A 54 21.16 -1.16 -4.31
CA GLN A 54 20.27 -2.23 -4.75
C GLN A 54 19.89 -3.18 -3.60
N LYS A 55 19.35 -2.62 -2.52
CA LYS A 55 18.90 -3.43 -1.37
C LYS A 55 17.60 -4.15 -1.70
N ARG A 56 17.52 -5.44 -1.37
CA ARG A 56 16.35 -6.31 -1.63
C ARG A 56 15.95 -7.06 -0.37
N VAL A 57 14.65 -7.31 -0.23
CA VAL A 57 14.14 -8.23 0.78
C VAL A 57 14.58 -9.65 0.40
N PRO A 58 15.29 -10.39 1.28
CA PRO A 58 15.71 -11.76 0.98
C PRO A 58 14.52 -12.67 0.70
N ARG A 59 14.67 -13.59 -0.25
CA ARG A 59 13.64 -14.57 -0.59
C ARG A 59 13.24 -15.42 0.61
N ASP A 60 14.21 -15.85 1.41
CA ASP A 60 13.97 -16.71 2.56
C ASP A 60 13.16 -16.00 3.65
N TYR A 61 13.37 -14.68 3.82
CA TYR A 61 12.51 -13.89 4.69
C TYR A 61 11.09 -13.82 4.14
N PHE A 62 10.92 -13.47 2.87
CA PHE A 62 9.59 -13.37 2.25
C PHE A 62 8.82 -14.70 2.33
N ALA A 63 9.48 -15.81 2.00
CA ALA A 63 8.86 -17.14 1.98
C ALA A 63 8.68 -17.76 3.38
N GLY A 64 9.56 -17.42 4.34
CA GLY A 64 9.54 -17.97 5.70
C GLY A 64 8.84 -17.09 6.74
N SER A 65 8.36 -15.90 6.37
CA SER A 65 7.65 -15.01 7.29
C SER A 65 6.32 -15.64 7.73
N PRO A 66 6.04 -15.72 9.05
CA PRO A 66 4.77 -16.24 9.55
C PRO A 66 3.60 -15.39 9.06
N PHE A 67 2.70 -16.01 8.29
CA PHE A 67 1.51 -15.36 7.75
C PHE A 67 0.29 -15.70 8.63
N PRO A 68 -0.46 -14.70 9.16
CA PRO A 68 -1.70 -14.95 9.87
C PRO A 68 -2.74 -15.52 8.89
N PHE A 69 -3.34 -16.65 9.25
CA PHE A 69 -4.26 -17.38 8.36
C PHE A 69 -5.65 -17.53 9.00
N PRO A 70 -6.44 -16.45 9.11
CA PRO A 70 -7.81 -16.54 9.59
C PRO A 70 -8.73 -17.16 8.51
N SER A 71 -10.00 -17.42 8.86
CA SER A 71 -10.99 -17.93 7.91
C SER A 71 -11.16 -16.99 6.71
N PHE A 72 -11.54 -17.53 5.55
CA PHE A 72 -11.69 -16.73 4.33
C PHE A 72 -12.72 -15.58 4.47
N GLN A 73 -13.77 -15.81 5.26
CA GLN A 73 -14.75 -14.78 5.61
C GLN A 73 -14.11 -13.66 6.46
N GLU A 74 -13.26 -14.02 7.41
CA GLU A 74 -12.57 -13.06 8.26
C GLU A 74 -11.53 -12.24 7.46
N GLN A 75 -10.84 -12.87 6.52
CA GLN A 75 -9.96 -12.17 5.57
C GLN A 75 -10.72 -11.07 4.81
N HIS A 76 -11.91 -11.40 4.27
CA HIS A 76 -12.77 -10.42 3.60
C HIS A 76 -13.24 -9.32 4.55
N ARG A 77 -13.67 -9.67 5.76
CA ARG A 77 -14.11 -8.69 6.77
C ARG A 77 -13.01 -7.68 7.09
N ILE A 78 -11.77 -8.15 7.21
CA ILE A 78 -10.60 -7.29 7.45
C ILE A 78 -10.37 -6.36 6.25
N VAL A 79 -10.35 -6.89 5.03
CA VAL A 79 -10.16 -6.09 3.80
C VAL A 79 -11.20 -4.99 3.71
N THR A 80 -12.49 -5.34 3.81
CA THR A 80 -13.59 -4.37 3.78
C THR A 80 -13.45 -3.29 4.85
N LYS A 81 -12.99 -3.65 6.06
CA LYS A 81 -12.83 -2.67 7.12
C LYS A 81 -11.67 -1.72 6.84
N VAL A 82 -10.57 -2.20 6.27
CA VAL A 82 -9.45 -1.34 5.88
C VAL A 82 -9.86 -0.41 4.75
N ASP A 83 -10.57 -0.90 3.73
CA ASP A 83 -11.05 -0.06 2.62
C ASP A 83 -11.96 1.08 3.11
N GLN A 84 -12.88 0.79 4.03
CA GLN A 84 -13.73 1.80 4.65
C GLN A 84 -12.93 2.86 5.41
N LEU A 85 -11.87 2.45 6.11
CA LEU A 85 -11.02 3.38 6.86
C LEU A 85 -10.20 4.26 5.92
N MET A 86 -9.66 3.69 4.83
CA MET A 86 -8.92 4.45 3.83
C MET A 86 -9.82 5.48 3.13
N ALA A 87 -11.04 5.10 2.76
CA ALA A 87 -12.01 6.03 2.18
C ALA A 87 -12.37 7.19 3.13
N LEU A 88 -12.43 6.91 4.45
CA LEU A 88 -12.63 7.95 5.46
C LEU A 88 -11.41 8.89 5.55
N CYS A 89 -10.19 8.36 5.45
CA CYS A 89 -8.99 9.19 5.38
C CYS A 89 -9.02 10.13 4.17
N ASP A 90 -9.36 9.60 2.98
CA ASP A 90 -9.46 10.39 1.75
C ASP A 90 -10.49 11.53 1.91
N GLU A 91 -11.64 11.25 2.52
CA GLU A 91 -12.66 12.27 2.81
C GLU A 91 -12.14 13.36 3.77
N LEU A 92 -11.41 12.96 4.81
CA LEU A 92 -10.85 13.89 5.79
C LEU A 92 -9.74 14.75 5.18
N GLU A 93 -8.87 14.17 4.36
CA GLU A 93 -7.82 14.89 3.64
C GLU A 93 -8.43 15.96 2.72
N ALA A 94 -9.45 15.59 1.92
CA ALA A 94 -10.16 16.54 1.06
C ALA A 94 -10.81 17.70 1.85
N LYS A 95 -11.37 17.42 3.03
CA LYS A 95 -11.94 18.47 3.90
C LYS A 95 -10.88 19.41 4.46
N ILE A 96 -9.71 18.89 4.82
CA ILE A 96 -8.59 19.70 5.31
C ILE A 96 -8.09 20.62 4.21
N GLU A 97 -7.89 20.10 3.00
CA GLU A 97 -7.47 20.88 1.83
C GLU A 97 -8.47 21.99 1.52
N GLN A 98 -9.77 21.67 1.46
CA GLN A 98 -10.81 22.68 1.24
C GLN A 98 -10.80 23.77 2.31
N SER A 99 -10.68 23.39 3.58
CA SER A 99 -10.64 24.35 4.69
C SER A 99 -9.43 25.27 4.62
N GLN A 100 -8.29 24.79 4.11
CA GLN A 100 -7.09 25.62 3.91
C GLN A 100 -7.33 26.63 2.78
N THR A 101 -7.85 26.17 1.64
CA THR A 101 -8.20 27.05 0.51
C THR A 101 -9.20 28.12 0.89
N ASP A 102 -10.27 27.75 1.61
CA ASP A 102 -11.28 28.71 2.09
C ASP A 102 -10.66 29.77 3.01
N GLY A 103 -9.72 29.35 3.89
CA GLY A 103 -8.99 30.25 4.76
C GLY A 103 -8.12 31.27 4.00
N GLU A 104 -7.44 30.84 2.94
CA GLU A 104 -6.63 31.71 2.07
C GLU A 104 -7.50 32.75 1.37
N ILE A 105 -8.64 32.32 0.80
CA ILE A 105 -9.59 33.21 0.11
C ILE A 105 -10.17 34.25 1.08
N LEU A 106 -10.56 33.82 2.28
CA LEU A 106 -11.10 34.74 3.29
C LEU A 106 -10.04 35.74 3.76
N MET A 107 -8.79 35.31 3.93
CA MET A 107 -7.69 36.21 4.27
C MET A 107 -7.46 37.27 3.19
N GLU A 108 -7.43 36.87 1.92
CA GLU A 108 -7.28 37.79 0.79
C GLU A 108 -8.43 38.81 0.74
N ALA A 109 -9.67 38.35 0.93
CA ALA A 109 -10.84 39.23 0.94
C ALA A 109 -10.79 40.27 2.08
N VAL A 110 -10.35 39.87 3.28
CA VAL A 110 -10.18 40.78 4.42
C VAL A 110 -9.08 41.80 4.15
N VAL A 111 -7.93 41.37 3.63
CA VAL A 111 -6.83 42.30 3.28
C VAL A 111 -7.29 43.29 2.21
N HIS A 112 -7.97 42.82 1.17
CA HIS A 112 -8.50 43.69 0.12
C HIS A 112 -9.46 44.75 0.68
N GLN A 113 -10.37 44.38 1.59
CA GLN A 113 -11.28 45.34 2.23
C GLN A 113 -10.55 46.39 3.07
N LEU A 114 -9.49 46.00 3.79
CA LEU A 114 -8.74 46.91 4.66
C LEU A 114 -7.83 47.88 3.88
N VAL A 115 -7.35 47.48 2.70
CA VAL A 115 -6.48 48.32 1.84
C VAL A 115 -7.31 49.21 0.90
N ALA A 116 -8.54 48.81 0.58
CA ALA A 116 -9.47 49.61 -0.24
C ALA A 116 -10.25 50.68 0.56
N ALA A 117 -10.05 50.75 1.88
CA ALA A 117 -10.59 51.78 2.79
C ALA A 117 -9.53 52.86 3.07
#